data_AF-A0A3C2D3W9-F1
#
_entry.id   AF-A0A3C2D3W9-F1
#
_cell.length_a   1.000
_cell.length_b   1.000
_cell.length_c   1.000
_cell.angle_alpha   90.00
_cell.angle_beta   90.00
_cell.angle_gamma   90.00
#
_symmetry.space_group_name_H-M   'P 1'
#
loop_
_entity.id
_entity.type
_entity.pdbx_description
1 polymer ?
#
loop_
_entity_poly.entity_id
_entity_poly.type
_entity_poly.pdbx_seq_one_letter_code
_entity_poly.pdbx_strand_id
1 'polypeptide(L)'
;MQKNVQINADVFIEDLKTGHSYVNFDRRAEVVTDEQTGQPRNVIITAEQYRVTNPATRARIINAVIQANYPDGEDTAALRKGIVDATNAEFIAFNNFVEAIKAKCASEGVGEDISLTLDQVKAKLLKEFSVTINKFTLLATRARLINGSGNAQLEGLIAYTNQVRETTVTAINSFSDLKVAQRFRIRAEDVAAIEAQFQPFLF
;
A
#
# COMPACT_ATOMS: atom_id res chain seq x y z
N MET A 1 0.13 -16.71 15.49
CA MET A 1 0.02 -17.88 14.60
C MET A 1 -0.23 -19.11 15.46
N GLN A 2 -1.16 -19.97 15.07
CA GLN A 2 -1.37 -21.29 15.67
C GLN A 2 -0.99 -22.37 14.64
N LYS A 3 -0.54 -23.54 15.10
CA LYS A 3 -0.07 -24.63 14.22
C LYS A 3 -0.87 -25.91 14.45
N ASN A 4 -1.10 -26.66 13.37
CA ASN A 4 -1.83 -27.95 13.38
C ASN A 4 -3.17 -27.87 14.12
N VAL A 5 -4.03 -26.92 13.72
CA VAL A 5 -5.32 -26.68 14.37
C VAL A 5 -6.42 -27.42 13.61
N GLN A 6 -7.27 -28.14 14.33
CA GLN A 6 -8.50 -28.68 13.76
C GLN A 6 -9.50 -27.54 13.51
N ILE A 7 -10.04 -27.46 12.29
CA ILE A 7 -11.01 -26.44 11.87
C ILE A 7 -12.36 -27.07 11.51
N ASN A 8 -13.42 -26.27 11.62
CA ASN A 8 -14.79 -26.75 11.48
C ASN A 8 -15.22 -26.98 10.02
N ALA A 9 -14.55 -26.34 9.07
CA ALA A 9 -14.83 -26.45 7.65
C ALA A 9 -13.55 -26.29 6.83
N ASP A 10 -13.50 -26.89 5.64
CA ASP A 10 -12.42 -26.68 4.68
C ASP A 10 -12.56 -25.33 3.98
N VAL A 11 -12.27 -24.26 4.73
CA VAL A 11 -12.34 -22.87 4.26
C VAL A 11 -11.02 -22.16 4.49
N PHE A 12 -10.57 -21.40 3.49
CA PHE A 12 -9.35 -20.59 3.61
C PHE A 12 -9.51 -19.42 4.57
N ILE A 13 -10.68 -18.77 4.56
CA ILE A 13 -11.02 -17.67 5.47
C ILE A 13 -12.24 -18.07 6.29
N GLU A 14 -12.09 -18.08 7.61
CA GLU A 14 -13.17 -18.29 8.57
C GLU A 14 -13.47 -16.97 9.28
N ASP A 15 -14.64 -16.38 9.04
CA ASP A 15 -15.07 -15.18 9.77
C ASP A 15 -15.57 -15.53 11.17
N LEU A 16 -14.91 -14.96 12.18
CA LEU A 16 -15.24 -15.20 13.58
C LEU A 16 -16.41 -14.33 14.05
N LYS A 17 -16.92 -13.41 13.23
CA LYS A 17 -17.99 -12.45 13.59
C LYS A 17 -17.64 -11.56 14.79
N THR A 18 -16.34 -11.41 15.05
CA THR A 18 -15.76 -10.59 16.14
C THR A 18 -14.87 -9.47 15.60
N GLY A 19 -15.09 -9.09 14.33
CA GLY A 19 -14.23 -8.14 13.61
C GLY A 19 -12.88 -8.73 13.16
N HIS A 20 -12.72 -10.05 13.28
CA HIS A 20 -11.52 -10.79 12.86
C HIS A 20 -11.91 -12.06 12.11
N SER A 21 -11.02 -12.52 11.25
CA SER A 21 -11.07 -13.83 10.60
C SER A 21 -9.83 -14.64 10.96
N TYR A 22 -9.97 -15.96 10.89
CA TYR A 22 -8.84 -16.86 10.74
C TYR A 22 -8.56 -17.14 9.28
N VAL A 23 -7.28 -17.23 8.94
CA VAL A 23 -6.79 -17.63 7.63
C VAL A 23 -6.00 -18.91 7.78
N ASN A 24 -6.44 -19.94 7.06
CA ASN A 24 -6.07 -21.33 7.26
C ASN A 24 -5.17 -21.82 6.12
N PHE A 25 -3.86 -21.85 6.33
CA PHE A 25 -2.89 -22.32 5.34
C PHE A 25 -2.70 -23.83 5.43
N ASP A 26 -2.43 -24.44 4.26
CA ASP A 26 -2.10 -25.86 4.08
C ASP A 26 -3.04 -26.79 4.85
N ARG A 27 -4.33 -26.67 4.52
CA ARG A 27 -5.41 -27.50 5.03
C ARG A 27 -5.27 -28.93 4.49
N ARG A 28 -5.49 -29.92 5.34
CA ARG A 28 -5.52 -31.34 5.00
C ARG A 28 -6.66 -32.05 5.72
N ALA A 29 -7.23 -33.07 5.09
CA ALA A 29 -8.14 -33.98 5.75
C ALA A 29 -7.34 -35.06 6.48
N GLU A 30 -7.74 -35.39 7.71
CA GLU A 30 -7.15 -36.43 8.53
C GLU A 30 -8.25 -37.28 9.16
N VAL A 31 -8.01 -38.59 9.29
CA VAL A 31 -8.92 -39.50 9.99
C VAL A 31 -8.43 -39.63 11.42
N VAL A 32 -9.24 -39.16 12.37
CA VAL A 32 -8.96 -39.29 13.81
C VAL A 32 -9.97 -40.21 14.45
N THR A 33 -9.57 -40.93 15.49
CA THR A 33 -10.48 -41.77 16.27
C THR A 33 -11.17 -40.90 17.31
N ASP A 34 -12.49 -40.92 17.34
CA ASP A 34 -13.26 -40.22 18.35
C ASP A 34 -13.08 -40.90 19.71
N GLU A 35 -12.60 -40.15 20.71
CA GLU A 35 -12.27 -40.70 22.03
C GLU A 35 -13.49 -41.21 22.81
N GLN A 36 -14.70 -40.72 22.49
CA GLN A 36 -15.93 -41.11 23.19
C GLN A 36 -16.60 -42.32 22.55
N THR A 37 -16.55 -42.41 21.21
CA THR A 37 -17.27 -43.45 20.45
C THR A 37 -16.36 -44.54 19.89
N GLY A 38 -15.04 -44.32 19.87
CA GLY A 38 -14.06 -45.23 19.27
C GLY A 38 -14.15 -45.33 17.75
N GLN A 39 -14.98 -44.51 17.10
CA GLN A 39 -15.21 -44.55 15.66
C GLN A 39 -14.29 -43.57 14.91
N PRO A 40 -13.83 -43.90 13.70
CA PRO A 40 -13.08 -42.97 12.88
C PRO A 40 -13.98 -41.82 12.42
N ARG A 41 -13.48 -40.59 12.50
CA ARG A 41 -14.12 -39.39 11.96
C ARG A 41 -13.12 -38.58 11.15
N ASN A 42 -13.60 -37.98 10.07
CA ASN A 42 -12.80 -37.09 9.24
C ASN A 42 -12.77 -35.70 9.87
N VAL A 43 -11.58 -35.13 10.00
CA VAL A 43 -11.36 -33.75 10.45
C VAL A 43 -10.52 -33.01 9.44
N ILE A 44 -10.64 -31.68 9.41
CA ILE A 44 -9.76 -30.82 8.62
C ILE A 44 -8.76 -30.19 9.58
N ILE A 45 -7.47 -30.31 9.27
CA ILE A 45 -6.38 -29.69 10.01
C ILE A 45 -5.71 -28.65 9.13
N THR A 46 -5.57 -27.44 9.64
CA THR A 46 -4.71 -26.41 9.03
C THR A 46 -3.32 -26.46 9.66
N ALA A 47 -2.28 -26.48 8.82
CA ALA A 47 -0.91 -26.48 9.31
C ALA A 47 -0.58 -25.16 10.02
N GLU A 48 -1.06 -24.03 9.49
CA GLU A 48 -0.84 -22.71 10.04
C GLU A 48 -2.10 -21.85 9.98
N GLN A 49 -2.49 -21.31 11.12
CA GLN A 49 -3.63 -20.41 11.26
C GLN A 49 -3.18 -19.01 11.70
N TYR A 50 -3.60 -18.01 10.94
CA TYR A 50 -3.30 -16.60 11.19
C TYR A 50 -4.57 -15.83 11.50
N ARG A 51 -4.51 -14.95 12.51
CA ARG A 51 -5.62 -14.05 12.84
C ARG A 51 -5.46 -12.74 12.07
N VAL A 52 -6.50 -12.32 11.37
CA VAL A 52 -6.49 -11.13 10.51
C VAL A 52 -7.70 -10.25 10.85
N THR A 53 -7.52 -8.93 10.90
CA THR A 53 -8.63 -7.98 11.15
C THR A 53 -9.50 -7.81 9.92
N ASN A 54 -10.82 -7.81 10.10
CA ASN A 54 -11.78 -7.74 9.00
C ASN A 54 -11.80 -6.34 8.33
N PRO A 55 -12.02 -6.27 7.00
CA PRO A 55 -12.09 -7.41 6.07
C PRO A 55 -10.72 -8.10 5.90
N ALA A 56 -10.72 -9.43 5.77
CA ALA A 56 -9.52 -10.24 5.57
C ALA A 56 -9.04 -10.19 4.11
N THR A 57 -8.49 -9.04 3.72
CA THR A 57 -8.05 -8.80 2.34
C THR A 57 -6.65 -9.37 2.08
N ARG A 58 -6.31 -9.66 0.81
CA ARG A 58 -4.98 -10.22 0.43
C ARG A 58 -3.82 -9.45 1.07
N ALA A 59 -3.86 -8.12 1.05
CA ALA A 59 -2.82 -7.28 1.65
C ALA A 59 -2.73 -7.45 3.19
N ARG A 60 -3.87 -7.51 3.87
CA ARG A 60 -3.92 -7.71 5.33
C ARG A 60 -3.49 -9.11 5.73
N ILE A 61 -3.84 -10.11 4.93
CA ILE A 61 -3.39 -11.49 5.11
C ILE A 61 -1.87 -11.54 4.98
N ILE A 62 -1.30 -11.03 3.89
CA ILE A 62 0.15 -10.99 3.66
C ILE A 62 0.85 -10.30 4.84
N ASN A 63 0.37 -9.14 5.27
CA ASN A 63 0.97 -8.42 6.40
C ASN A 63 0.90 -9.20 7.71
N ALA A 64 -0.24 -9.82 8.02
CA ALA A 64 -0.38 -10.63 9.24
C ALA A 64 0.54 -11.86 9.23
N VAL A 65 0.71 -12.51 8.07
CA VAL A 65 1.61 -13.65 7.91
C VAL A 65 3.07 -13.21 8.02
N ILE A 66 3.45 -12.09 7.39
CA ILE A 66 4.79 -11.52 7.51
C ILE A 66 5.10 -11.18 8.97
N GLN A 67 4.22 -10.45 9.67
CA GLN A 67 4.45 -10.07 11.07
C GLN A 67 4.61 -11.27 11.99
N ALA A 68 3.90 -12.36 11.71
CA ALA A 68 3.97 -13.58 12.52
C ALA A 68 5.26 -14.39 12.27
N ASN A 69 5.82 -14.35 11.05
CA ASN A 69 7.02 -15.12 10.68
C ASN A 69 8.31 -14.29 10.77
N TYR A 70 8.20 -12.97 10.70
CA TYR A 70 9.29 -12.01 10.74
C TYR A 70 8.98 -10.90 11.76
N PRO A 71 8.98 -11.23 13.07
CA PRO A 71 8.63 -10.28 14.13
C PRO A 71 9.70 -9.22 14.41
N ASP A 72 10.91 -9.40 13.89
CA ASP A 72 12.08 -8.58 14.23
C ASP A 72 11.95 -7.11 13.76
N GLY A 73 12.52 -6.20 14.56
CA GLY A 73 12.44 -4.74 14.41
C GLY A 73 13.14 -4.15 13.18
N GLU A 74 13.08 -2.81 13.06
CA GLU A 74 13.42 -2.01 11.87
C GLU A 74 14.75 -2.36 11.17
N ASP A 75 15.77 -2.81 11.91
CA ASP A 75 17.12 -3.09 11.39
C ASP A 75 17.15 -4.29 10.41
N THR A 76 16.40 -5.36 10.68
CA THR A 76 16.27 -6.50 9.74
C THR A 76 15.25 -6.22 8.65
N ALA A 77 14.32 -5.28 8.87
CA ALA A 77 13.41 -4.82 7.84
C ALA A 77 14.14 -4.01 6.74
N ALA A 78 15.23 -3.33 7.06
CA ALA A 78 16.08 -2.63 6.08
C ALA A 78 16.78 -3.61 5.11
N LEU A 79 17.30 -4.73 5.63
CA LEU A 79 17.88 -5.81 4.83
C LEU A 79 16.83 -6.48 3.93
N ARG A 80 15.63 -6.74 4.47
CA ARG A 80 14.50 -7.36 3.74
C ARG A 80 13.85 -6.43 2.69
N LYS A 81 14.19 -5.14 2.67
CA LYS A 81 13.78 -4.19 1.61
C LYS A 81 14.75 -4.15 0.43
N GLY A 82 15.90 -4.83 0.51
CA GLY A 82 16.90 -4.88 -0.56
C GLY A 82 17.56 -3.52 -0.88
N ILE A 83 17.39 -2.52 -0.01
CA ILE A 83 17.90 -1.15 -0.23
C ILE A 83 19.44 -1.10 -0.21
N VAL A 84 20.06 -2.04 0.51
CA VAL A 84 21.52 -2.09 0.71
C VAL A 84 22.18 -3.12 -0.22
N ASP A 85 21.51 -4.25 -0.49
CA ASP A 85 22.03 -5.33 -1.37
C ASP A 85 20.88 -6.25 -1.83
N ALA A 86 20.58 -6.23 -3.14
CA ALA A 86 19.54 -7.06 -3.76
C ALA A 86 19.95 -8.53 -3.95
N THR A 87 21.22 -8.88 -3.71
CA THR A 87 21.73 -10.26 -3.75
C THR A 87 21.80 -10.91 -2.37
N ASN A 88 21.44 -10.17 -1.33
CA ASN A 88 21.46 -10.66 0.03
C ASN A 88 20.49 -11.85 0.22
N ALA A 89 20.98 -12.93 0.84
CA ALA A 89 20.21 -14.16 1.03
C ALA A 89 18.92 -13.95 1.84
N GLU A 90 18.92 -13.04 2.83
CA GLU A 90 17.73 -12.70 3.62
C GLU A 90 16.68 -11.96 2.78
N PHE A 91 17.11 -11.06 1.90
CA PHE A 91 16.20 -10.38 0.97
C PHE A 91 15.55 -11.37 0.01
N ILE A 92 16.34 -12.27 -0.59
CA ILE A 92 15.84 -13.29 -1.52
C ILE A 92 14.85 -14.23 -0.81
N ALA A 93 15.21 -14.73 0.37
CA ALA A 93 14.35 -15.60 1.16
C ALA A 93 13.02 -14.92 1.54
N PHE A 94 13.09 -13.66 2.00
CA PHE A 94 11.90 -12.87 2.32
C PHE A 94 11.02 -12.63 1.08
N ASN A 95 11.61 -12.22 -0.04
CA ASN A 95 10.85 -11.96 -1.26
C ASN A 95 10.17 -13.23 -1.79
N ASN A 96 10.89 -14.35 -1.80
CA ASN A 96 10.31 -15.65 -2.19
C ASN A 96 9.16 -16.06 -1.27
N PHE A 97 9.30 -15.83 0.04
CA PHE A 97 8.24 -16.07 1.00
C PHE A 97 7.00 -15.20 0.73
N VAL A 98 7.18 -13.90 0.50
CA VAL A 98 6.08 -12.99 0.17
C VAL A 98 5.38 -13.39 -1.13
N GLU A 99 6.13 -13.74 -2.17
CA GLU A 99 5.56 -14.23 -3.43
C GLU A 99 4.81 -15.57 -3.27
N ALA A 100 5.30 -16.47 -2.42
CA ALA A 100 4.60 -17.72 -2.11
C ALA A 100 3.25 -17.47 -1.42
N ILE A 101 3.18 -16.54 -0.46
CA ILE A 101 1.90 -16.17 0.19
C ILE A 101 0.95 -15.52 -0.80
N LYS A 102 1.47 -14.62 -1.64
CA LYS A 102 0.70 -13.98 -2.73
C LYS A 102 0.09 -15.02 -3.65
N ALA A 103 0.86 -16.02 -4.08
CA ALA A 103 0.41 -17.11 -4.92
C ALA A 103 -0.65 -17.96 -4.22
N LYS A 104 -0.45 -18.29 -2.93
CA LYS A 104 -1.43 -19.04 -2.14
C LYS A 104 -2.75 -18.31 -2.03
N CYS A 105 -2.74 -17.03 -1.65
CA CYS A 105 -3.95 -16.20 -1.57
C CYS A 105 -4.69 -16.18 -2.92
N ALA A 106 -3.96 -16.02 -4.03
CA ALA A 106 -4.56 -16.03 -5.36
C ALA A 106 -5.20 -17.39 -5.71
N SER A 107 -4.53 -18.50 -5.38
CA SER A 107 -5.05 -19.86 -5.62
C SER A 107 -6.30 -20.18 -4.81
N GLU A 108 -6.45 -19.55 -3.64
CA GLU A 108 -7.60 -19.69 -2.73
C GLU A 108 -8.74 -18.71 -3.09
N GLY A 109 -8.65 -18.05 -4.25
CA GLY A 109 -9.66 -17.10 -4.71
C GLY A 109 -9.69 -15.78 -3.96
N VAL A 110 -8.69 -15.50 -3.10
CA VAL A 110 -8.53 -14.19 -2.47
C VAL A 110 -7.93 -13.25 -3.50
N GLY A 111 -8.82 -12.49 -4.13
CA GLY A 111 -8.46 -11.54 -5.17
C GLY A 111 -7.34 -10.58 -4.77
N GLU A 112 -6.63 -10.09 -5.76
CA GLU A 112 -5.74 -8.96 -5.57
C GLU A 112 -6.53 -7.75 -5.10
N ASP A 113 -6.31 -7.36 -3.84
CA ASP A 113 -6.67 -6.03 -3.39
C ASP A 113 -5.67 -5.02 -3.99
N ILE A 114 -5.83 -4.76 -5.29
CA ILE A 114 -5.40 -3.52 -5.93
C ILE A 114 -6.66 -2.78 -6.38
N SER A 115 -7.53 -2.48 -5.44
CA SER A 115 -8.51 -1.43 -5.62
C SER A 115 -8.27 -0.42 -4.51
N LEU A 116 -7.27 0.45 -4.70
CA LEU A 116 -7.39 1.77 -4.09
C LEU A 116 -8.76 2.27 -4.53
N THR A 117 -9.65 2.51 -3.56
CA THR A 117 -10.92 3.17 -3.84
C THR A 117 -10.62 4.50 -4.53
N LEU A 118 -11.59 5.03 -5.27
CA LEU A 118 -11.44 6.33 -5.93
C LEU A 118 -10.94 7.40 -4.95
N ASP A 119 -11.45 7.40 -3.72
CA ASP A 119 -11.03 8.33 -2.68
C ASP A 119 -9.59 8.12 -2.22
N GLN A 120 -9.13 6.87 -2.12
CA GLN A 120 -7.73 6.57 -1.80
C GLN A 120 -6.77 6.95 -2.94
N VAL A 121 -7.18 6.79 -4.20
CA VAL A 121 -6.41 7.29 -5.35
C VAL A 121 -6.36 8.82 -5.34
N LYS A 122 -7.48 9.50 -5.10
CA LYS A 122 -7.52 10.96 -4.94
C LYS A 122 -6.61 11.44 -3.82
N ALA A 123 -6.69 10.82 -2.64
CA ALA A 123 -5.86 11.17 -1.49
C ALA A 123 -4.36 11.00 -1.79
N LYS A 124 -3.99 9.92 -2.49
CA LYS A 124 -2.60 9.71 -2.95
C LYS A 124 -2.15 10.79 -3.93
N LEU A 125 -2.95 11.09 -4.96
CA LEU A 125 -2.63 12.13 -5.95
C LEU A 125 -2.49 13.52 -5.32
N LEU A 126 -3.39 13.87 -4.39
CA LEU A 126 -3.30 15.13 -3.64
C LEU A 126 -2.02 15.19 -2.79
N LYS A 127 -1.64 14.09 -2.14
CA LYS A 127 -0.39 14.00 -1.37
C LYS A 127 0.83 14.19 -2.26
N GLU A 128 0.90 13.51 -3.40
CA GLU A 128 1.98 13.65 -4.38
C GLU A 128 2.05 15.07 -4.92
N PHE A 129 0.91 15.66 -5.30
CA PHE A 129 0.85 17.04 -5.78
C PHE A 129 1.27 18.06 -4.72
N SER A 130 0.95 17.82 -3.44
CA SER A 130 1.32 18.73 -2.35
C SER A 130 2.84 18.93 -2.24
N VAL A 131 3.63 17.90 -2.55
CA VAL A 131 5.10 17.99 -2.56
C VAL A 131 5.56 18.98 -3.64
N THR A 132 5.00 18.89 -4.84
CA THR A 132 5.29 19.81 -5.96
C THR A 132 4.88 21.24 -5.63
N ILE A 133 3.69 21.44 -5.06
CA ILE A 133 3.21 22.78 -4.67
C ILE A 133 4.05 23.41 -3.56
N ASN A 134 4.51 22.61 -2.59
CA ASN A 134 5.42 23.11 -1.55
C ASN A 134 6.75 23.60 -2.16
N LYS A 135 7.24 22.92 -3.20
CA LYS A 135 8.43 23.36 -3.94
C LYS A 135 8.19 24.72 -4.62
N PHE A 136 7.08 24.91 -5.31
CA PHE A 136 6.75 26.21 -5.94
C PHE A 136 6.53 27.31 -4.90
N THR A 137 5.89 27.00 -3.77
CA THR A 137 5.69 27.96 -2.68
C THR A 137 7.03 28.43 -2.11
N LEU A 138 8.00 27.52 -1.95
CA LEU A 138 9.35 27.85 -1.50
C LEU A 138 10.07 28.73 -2.53
N LEU A 139 9.98 28.42 -3.83
CA LEU A 139 10.56 29.22 -4.90
C LEU A 139 9.96 30.63 -4.95
N ALA A 140 8.63 30.75 -4.88
CA ALA A 140 7.93 32.02 -4.82
C ALA A 140 8.34 32.86 -3.61
N THR A 141 8.47 32.22 -2.44
CA THR A 141 8.91 32.90 -1.21
C THR A 141 10.34 33.43 -1.37
N ARG A 142 11.27 32.60 -1.86
CA ARG A 142 12.65 33.02 -2.12
C ARG A 142 12.74 34.17 -3.12
N ALA A 143 12.03 34.04 -4.24
CA ALA A 143 11.99 35.07 -5.27
C ALA A 143 11.43 36.41 -4.74
N ARG A 144 10.39 36.37 -3.90
CA ARG A 144 9.84 37.57 -3.24
C ARG A 144 10.82 38.21 -2.25
N LEU A 145 11.60 37.40 -1.52
CA LEU A 145 12.62 37.92 -0.61
C LEU A 145 13.73 38.66 -1.35
N ILE A 146 14.07 38.22 -2.57
CA ILE A 146 15.12 38.84 -3.39
C ILE A 146 14.59 40.09 -4.12
N ASN A 147 13.42 39.99 -4.75
CA ASN A 147 12.89 41.01 -5.66
C ASN A 147 11.93 42.01 -4.99
N GLY A 148 11.50 41.74 -3.75
CA GLY A 148 10.47 42.51 -3.06
C GLY A 148 9.06 42.31 -3.61
N SER A 149 8.07 42.76 -2.84
CA SER A 149 6.66 42.79 -3.26
C SER A 149 6.41 44.03 -4.13
N GLY A 150 6.51 43.85 -5.45
CA GLY A 150 6.31 44.92 -6.43
C GLY A 150 6.71 44.55 -7.86
N ASN A 151 7.46 43.45 -8.04
CA ASN A 151 7.79 42.93 -9.35
C ASN A 151 6.55 42.29 -9.99
N ALA A 152 5.93 42.99 -10.95
CA ALA A 152 4.69 42.56 -11.61
C ALA A 152 4.83 41.21 -12.34
N GLN A 153 6.01 40.89 -12.88
CA GLN A 153 6.25 39.61 -13.55
C GLN A 153 6.30 38.46 -12.54
N LEU A 154 6.98 38.65 -11.40
CA LEU A 154 7.02 37.68 -10.31
C LEU A 154 5.63 37.46 -9.71
N GLU A 155 4.88 38.53 -9.45
CA GLU A 155 3.52 38.41 -8.90
C GLU A 155 2.57 37.73 -9.88
N GLY A 156 2.71 37.99 -11.19
CA GLY A 156 2.00 37.25 -12.24
C GLY A 156 2.34 35.75 -12.25
N LEU A 157 3.62 35.39 -12.11
CA LEU A 157 4.05 34.00 -12.02
C LEU A 157 3.50 33.30 -10.77
N ILE A 158 3.51 33.98 -9.62
CA ILE A 158 2.95 33.45 -8.38
C ILE A 158 1.44 33.22 -8.54
N ALA A 159 0.71 34.19 -9.10
CA ALA A 159 -0.71 34.04 -9.39
C ALA A 159 -0.99 32.85 -10.32
N TYR A 160 -0.19 32.69 -11.38
CA TYR A 160 -0.28 31.54 -12.28
C TYR A 160 -0.06 30.21 -11.54
N THR A 161 0.97 30.10 -10.69
CA THR A 161 1.20 28.86 -9.92
C THR A 161 0.07 28.55 -8.94
N ASN A 162 -0.55 29.56 -8.34
CA ASN A 162 -1.73 29.38 -7.50
C ASN A 162 -2.94 28.92 -8.32
N GLN A 163 -3.13 29.45 -9.52
CA GLN A 163 -4.18 28.99 -10.43
C GLN A 163 -3.96 27.53 -10.86
N VAL A 164 -2.72 27.13 -11.19
CA VAL A 164 -2.37 25.73 -11.49
C VAL A 164 -2.66 24.81 -10.30
N ARG A 165 -2.36 25.27 -9.08
CA ARG A 165 -2.72 24.56 -7.84
C ARG A 165 -4.21 24.32 -7.74
N GLU A 166 -5.02 25.39 -7.81
CA GLU A 166 -6.47 25.31 -7.63
C GLU A 166 -7.14 24.44 -8.69
N THR A 167 -6.75 24.62 -9.96
CA THR A 167 -7.29 23.84 -11.08
C THR A 167 -6.93 22.36 -10.98
N THR A 168 -5.70 22.03 -10.58
CA THR A 168 -5.25 20.63 -10.43
C THR A 168 -5.93 19.95 -9.25
N VAL A 169 -6.04 20.62 -8.09
CA VAL A 169 -6.78 20.07 -6.93
C VAL A 169 -8.25 19.84 -7.28
N THR A 170 -8.87 20.79 -7.97
CA THR A 170 -10.26 20.67 -8.42
C THR A 170 -10.42 19.49 -9.40
N ALA A 171 -9.51 19.35 -10.36
CA ALA A 171 -9.51 18.24 -11.30
C ALA A 171 -9.40 16.89 -10.58
N ILE A 172 -8.46 16.74 -9.64
CA ILE A 172 -8.30 15.52 -8.86
C ILE A 172 -9.58 15.19 -8.08
N ASN A 173 -10.17 16.18 -7.40
CA ASN A 173 -11.39 15.98 -6.63
C ASN A 173 -12.60 15.64 -7.51
N SER A 174 -12.63 16.14 -8.75
CA SER A 174 -13.71 15.91 -9.72
C SER A 174 -13.70 14.52 -10.37
N PHE A 175 -12.64 13.71 -10.20
CA PHE A 175 -12.63 12.36 -10.78
C PHE A 175 -13.83 11.55 -10.28
N SER A 176 -14.60 11.01 -11.21
CA SER A 176 -15.73 10.09 -10.94
C SER A 176 -15.40 8.65 -11.32
N ASP A 177 -14.33 8.45 -12.09
CA ASP A 177 -13.89 7.14 -12.59
C ASP A 177 -12.49 6.80 -12.06
N LEU A 178 -12.37 5.59 -11.50
CA LEU A 178 -11.13 5.09 -10.91
C LEU A 178 -10.00 4.91 -11.94
N LYS A 179 -10.31 4.44 -13.15
CA LYS A 179 -9.30 4.22 -14.21
C LYS A 179 -8.75 5.54 -14.72
N VAL A 180 -9.60 6.56 -14.82
CA VAL A 180 -9.18 7.93 -15.17
C VAL A 180 -8.26 8.49 -14.09
N ALA A 181 -8.64 8.38 -12.81
CA ALA A 181 -7.80 8.82 -11.70
C ALA A 181 -6.45 8.09 -11.65
N GLN A 182 -6.44 6.77 -11.88
CA GLN A 182 -5.21 5.96 -11.90
C GLN A 182 -4.24 6.32 -13.02
N ARG A 183 -4.73 6.86 -14.15
CA ARG A 183 -3.92 7.30 -15.29
C ARG A 183 -3.42 8.73 -15.15
N PHE A 184 -4.01 9.53 -14.26
CA PHE A 184 -3.58 10.91 -14.04
C PHE A 184 -2.14 10.93 -13.50
N ARG A 185 -1.28 11.72 -14.14
CA ARG A 185 0.11 11.94 -13.74
C ARG A 185 0.45 13.41 -13.91
N ILE A 186 1.15 13.96 -12.93
CA ILE A 186 1.84 15.24 -13.09
C ILE A 186 3.13 14.93 -13.84
N ARG A 187 3.32 15.54 -15.00
CA ARG A 187 4.52 15.29 -15.82
C ARG A 187 5.71 16.02 -15.22
N ALA A 188 6.86 15.38 -15.21
CA ALA A 188 8.10 15.99 -14.73
C ALA A 188 8.48 17.21 -15.60
N GLU A 189 8.19 17.16 -16.90
CA GLU A 189 8.43 18.27 -17.82
C GLU A 189 7.64 19.53 -17.44
N ASP A 190 6.37 19.39 -17.05
CA ASP A 190 5.52 20.53 -16.65
C ASP A 190 6.07 21.17 -15.36
N VAL A 191 6.54 20.35 -14.42
CA VAL A 191 7.14 20.83 -13.18
C VAL A 191 8.44 21.59 -13.46
N ALA A 192 9.33 21.02 -14.29
CA ALA A 192 10.58 21.65 -14.68
C ALA A 192 10.36 22.98 -15.42
N ALA A 193 9.34 23.06 -16.27
CA ALA A 193 9.00 24.28 -17.00
C ALA A 193 8.57 25.42 -16.07
N ILE A 194 7.80 25.12 -15.02
CA ILE A 194 7.42 26.12 -14.00
C ILE A 194 8.64 26.54 -13.19
N GLU A 195 9.51 25.60 -12.80
CA GLU A 195 10.75 25.92 -12.07
C GLU A 195 11.69 26.82 -12.86
N ALA A 196 11.81 26.59 -14.17
CA ALA A 196 12.61 27.41 -15.06
C ALA A 196 12.13 28.88 -15.08
N GLN A 197 10.82 29.11 -14.96
CA GLN A 197 10.26 30.48 -14.92
C GLN A 197 10.61 31.24 -13.64
N PHE A 198 10.89 30.54 -12.53
CA PHE A 198 11.37 31.19 -11.31
C PHE A 198 12.85 31.58 -11.36
N GLN A 199 13.66 30.91 -12.20
CA GLN A 199 15.12 31.13 -12.23
C GLN A 199 15.55 32.59 -12.37
N PRO A 200 14.95 33.42 -13.22
CA PRO A 200 15.33 34.83 -13.35
C PRO A 200 15.15 35.66 -12.08
N PHE A 201 14.34 35.18 -11.13
CA PHE A 201 14.02 35.89 -9.88
C PHE A 201 14.79 35.32 -8.67
N LEU A 202 15.67 34.34 -8.87
CA LEU A 202 16.42 33.68 -7.79
C LEU A 202 17.86 34.21 -7.64
N PHE A 203 18.24 35.22 -8.41
CA PHE A 203 19.56 35.84 -8.42
C PHE A 203 19.45 37.35 -8.25
#